data_AF-A0A348WIB9-F1
#
_entry.id   AF-A0A348WIB9-F1
#
_cell.length_a   1.000
_cell.length_b   1.000
_cell.length_c   1.000
_cell.angle_alpha   90.00
_cell.angle_beta   90.00
_cell.angle_gamma   90.00
#
_symmetry.space_group_name_H-M   'P 1'
#
loop_
_entity.id
_entity.type
_entity.pdbx_description
1 polymer ?
#
loop_
_entity_poly.entity_id
_entity_poly.type
_entity_poly.pdbx_seq_one_letter_code
_entity_poly.pdbx_strand_id
1 'polypeptide(L)'
;RAGNAADLKRFGAEMGFGVTVAELLEGDQGEVSSTAIRQALSEGRPRDAAAMLGHWHRIDGPVVGGEQRGRELGYPTANMSIAGLHPPKFGVYAVQIEVMDGPHKGRYHGAASLGIRPMFNG
;
A
#
# COMPACT_ATOMS: atom_id res chain seq x y z
N ARG A 1 3.31 -21.79 17.59
CA ARG A 1 2.98 -22.43 16.28
C ARG A 1 3.81 -23.71 16.20
N ALA A 2 3.20 -24.88 15.98
CA ALA A 2 3.91 -26.18 16.04
C ALA A 2 4.10 -26.87 14.68
N GLY A 3 3.26 -26.58 13.68
CA GLY A 3 3.36 -27.18 12.34
C GLY A 3 4.22 -26.36 11.38
N ASN A 4 4.93 -27.05 10.48
CA ASN A 4 5.73 -26.44 9.40
C ASN A 4 5.43 -27.09 8.03
N ALA A 5 6.14 -26.67 6.97
CA ALA A 5 5.95 -27.20 5.62
C ALA A 5 6.23 -28.72 5.50
N ALA A 6 7.12 -29.27 6.35
CA ALA A 6 7.39 -30.70 6.40
C ALA A 6 6.22 -31.48 7.01
N ASP A 7 5.52 -30.92 8.01
CA ASP A 7 4.28 -31.52 8.53
C ASP A 7 3.20 -31.59 7.46
N LEU A 8 3.08 -30.52 6.65
CA LEU A 8 2.16 -30.50 5.51
C LEU A 8 2.48 -31.60 4.50
N LYS A 9 3.75 -31.80 4.13
CA LYS A 9 4.17 -32.90 3.25
C LYS A 9 3.85 -34.28 3.84
N ARG A 10 4.08 -34.47 5.15
CA ARG A 10 3.78 -35.71 5.85
C ARG A 10 2.28 -36.01 5.85
N PHE A 11 1.44 -35.04 6.20
CA PHE A 11 0.00 -35.19 6.15
C PHE A 11 -0.53 -35.41 4.73
N GLY A 12 0.10 -34.78 3.72
CA GLY A 12 -0.23 -35.04 2.32
C GLY A 12 -0.04 -36.51 1.93
N ALA A 13 1.07 -37.11 2.36
CA ALA A 13 1.35 -38.53 2.16
C ALA A 13 0.38 -39.45 2.92
N GLU A 14 0.06 -39.12 4.18
CA GLU A 14 -0.82 -39.93 5.04
C GLU A 14 -2.30 -39.85 4.63
N MET A 15 -2.75 -38.69 4.13
CA MET A 15 -4.17 -38.38 3.92
C MET A 15 -4.56 -38.29 2.43
N GLY A 16 -3.62 -38.51 1.51
CA GLY A 16 -3.89 -38.62 0.08
C GLY A 16 -4.07 -37.29 -0.67
N PHE A 17 -3.38 -36.22 -0.25
CA PHE A 17 -3.37 -34.93 -0.96
C PHE A 17 -1.96 -34.46 -1.35
N GLY A 18 -1.86 -33.77 -2.48
CA GLY A 18 -0.60 -33.22 -2.99
C GLY A 18 -0.18 -31.94 -2.26
N VAL A 19 1.13 -31.80 -2.00
CA VAL A 19 1.71 -30.58 -1.41
C VAL A 19 2.82 -30.06 -2.30
N THR A 20 2.68 -28.81 -2.73
CA THR A 20 3.72 -28.06 -3.43
C THR A 20 4.16 -26.91 -2.54
N VAL A 21 5.43 -26.90 -2.17
CA VAL A 21 6.03 -25.79 -1.41
C VAL A 21 6.69 -24.86 -2.42
N ALA A 22 6.15 -23.65 -2.55
CA ALA A 22 6.80 -22.60 -3.31
C ALA A 22 8.05 -22.13 -2.56
N GLU A 23 9.15 -21.97 -3.28
CA GLU A 23 10.35 -21.36 -2.73
C GLU A 23 10.08 -19.88 -2.45
N LEU A 24 10.73 -19.34 -1.41
CA LEU A 24 10.67 -17.91 -1.16
C LEU A 24 11.38 -17.19 -2.31
N LEU A 25 10.75 -16.12 -2.80
CA LEU A 25 11.35 -15.24 -3.77
C LEU A 25 12.33 -14.30 -3.06
N GLU A 26 13.59 -14.36 -3.47
CA GLU A 26 14.59 -13.34 -3.18
C GLU A 26 14.62 -12.37 -4.37
N GLY A 27 14.45 -11.08 -4.10
CA GLY A 27 14.62 -10.02 -5.10
C GLY A 27 16.01 -9.38 -5.00
N ASP A 28 16.32 -8.45 -5.90
CA ASP A 28 17.61 -7.73 -5.93
C ASP A 28 17.97 -7.00 -4.62
N GLN A 29 16.98 -6.77 -3.75
CA GLN A 29 17.10 -6.06 -2.46
C GLN A 29 16.98 -7.00 -1.24
N GLY A 30 16.96 -8.33 -1.45
CA GLY A 30 16.77 -9.34 -0.41
C GLY A 30 15.40 -10.02 -0.44
N GLU A 31 15.00 -10.61 0.68
CA GLU A 31 13.77 -11.40 0.82
C GLU A 31 12.51 -10.58 0.49
N VAL A 32 11.72 -11.04 -0.49
CA VAL A 32 10.42 -10.44 -0.81
C VAL A 32 9.40 -10.94 0.21
N SER A 33 9.08 -10.08 1.18
CA SER A 33 8.09 -10.39 2.22
C SER A 33 7.20 -9.21 2.55
N SER A 34 6.00 -9.49 3.06
CA SER A 34 5.09 -8.43 3.54
C SER A 34 5.71 -7.58 4.65
N THR A 35 6.63 -8.14 5.44
CA THR A 35 7.37 -7.41 6.48
C THR A 35 8.34 -6.41 5.86
N ALA A 36 9.15 -6.85 4.89
CA ALA A 36 10.09 -5.99 4.17
C ALA A 36 9.37 -4.85 3.41
N ILE A 37 8.25 -5.17 2.73
CA ILE A 37 7.43 -4.17 2.02
C ILE A 37 6.88 -3.12 2.99
N ARG A 38 6.30 -3.54 4.12
CA ARG A 38 5.78 -2.62 5.13
C ARG A 38 6.88 -1.73 5.71
N GLN A 39 8.05 -2.30 5.98
CA GLN A 39 9.19 -1.54 6.47
C GLN A 39 9.65 -0.48 5.47
N ALA A 40 9.82 -0.85 4.19
CA ALA A 40 10.18 0.09 3.13
C ALA A 40 9.20 1.27 3.04
N LEU A 41 7.88 0.99 3.10
CA LEU A 41 6.86 2.04 3.11
C LEU A 41 6.95 2.93 4.36
N SER A 42 7.10 2.35 5.55
CA SER A 42 7.23 3.09 6.81
C SER A 42 8.50 3.95 6.89
N GLU A 43 9.54 3.59 6.14
CA GLU A 43 10.78 4.36 6.05
C GLU A 43 10.74 5.43 4.94
N GLY A 44 9.69 5.47 4.13
CA GLY A 44 9.54 6.42 3.02
C GLY A 44 10.31 6.01 1.77
N ARG A 45 10.47 4.70 1.55
CA ARG A 45 11.15 4.09 0.40
C ARG A 45 10.15 3.40 -0.55
N PRO A 46 9.27 4.16 -1.24
CA PRO A 46 8.22 3.57 -2.08
C PRO A 46 8.76 2.87 -3.34
N ARG A 47 9.97 3.20 -3.80
CA ARG A 47 10.63 2.53 -4.93
C ARG A 47 11.03 1.10 -4.57
N ASP A 48 11.61 0.92 -3.38
CA ASP A 48 12.03 -0.39 -2.87
C ASP A 48 10.79 -1.27 -2.64
N ALA A 49 9.72 -0.68 -2.10
CA ALA A 49 8.42 -1.36 -2.01
C ALA A 49 7.89 -1.77 -3.39
N ALA A 50 8.00 -0.92 -4.40
CA ALA A 50 7.55 -1.22 -5.76
C ALA A 50 8.37 -2.33 -6.43
N ALA A 51 9.69 -2.39 -6.18
CA ALA A 51 10.55 -3.45 -6.67
C ALA A 51 10.14 -4.83 -6.11
N MET A 52 9.75 -4.88 -4.84
CA MET A 52 9.24 -6.11 -4.21
C MET A 52 7.80 -6.46 -4.63
N LEU A 53 6.94 -5.46 -4.85
CA LEU A 53 5.54 -5.66 -5.24
C LEU A 53 5.37 -5.98 -6.74
N GLY A 54 6.34 -5.58 -7.57
CA GLY A 54 6.20 -5.58 -9.04
C GLY A 54 5.33 -4.43 -9.57
N HIS A 55 4.83 -3.55 -8.71
CA HIS A 55 4.04 -2.37 -9.07
C HIS A 55 4.09 -1.29 -7.97
N TRP A 56 3.68 -0.06 -8.28
CA TRP A 56 3.60 1.01 -7.27
C TRP A 56 2.57 0.69 -6.20
N HIS A 57 2.90 1.00 -4.93
CA HIS A 57 1.94 0.92 -3.84
C HIS A 57 0.75 1.86 -4.11
N ARG A 58 -0.46 1.38 -3.86
CA ARG A 58 -1.72 2.06 -4.18
C ARG A 58 -2.60 2.15 -2.95
N ILE A 59 -3.27 3.29 -2.80
CA ILE A 59 -4.30 3.54 -1.81
C ILE A 59 -5.58 3.85 -2.57
N ASP A 60 -6.62 3.04 -2.34
CA ASP A 60 -7.93 3.19 -2.98
C ASP A 60 -8.98 3.52 -1.93
N GLY A 61 -9.93 4.37 -2.29
CA GLY A 61 -11.01 4.76 -1.40
C GLY A 61 -11.84 5.91 -1.96
N PRO A 62 -13.01 6.19 -1.36
CA PRO A 62 -13.82 7.32 -1.76
C PRO A 62 -13.12 8.64 -1.43
N VAL A 63 -13.30 9.63 -2.30
CA VAL A 63 -12.94 11.01 -1.99
C VAL A 63 -13.93 11.53 -0.94
N VAL A 64 -13.42 11.97 0.20
CA VAL A 64 -14.23 12.53 1.28
C VAL A 64 -14.26 14.06 1.20
N GLY A 65 -15.36 14.66 1.64
CA GLY A 65 -15.46 16.11 1.76
C GLY A 65 -14.43 16.64 2.76
N GLY A 66 -13.63 17.62 2.34
CA GLY A 66 -12.73 18.37 3.22
C GLY A 66 -13.07 19.87 3.20
N GLU A 67 -12.24 20.71 3.82
CA GLU A 67 -12.42 22.18 3.87
C GLU A 67 -12.29 22.89 2.52
N GLN A 68 -12.03 22.16 1.43
CA GLN A 68 -11.90 22.70 0.06
C GLN A 68 -10.86 23.83 -0.12
N ARG A 69 -9.97 24.05 0.86
CA ARG A 69 -8.97 25.15 0.85
C ARG A 69 -8.03 25.14 -0.35
N GLY A 70 -7.82 24.01 -1.01
CA GLY A 70 -7.05 23.94 -2.26
C GLY A 70 -7.67 24.71 -3.43
N ARG A 71 -8.98 25.00 -3.38
CA ARG A 71 -9.65 25.84 -4.39
C ARG A 71 -9.08 27.26 -4.44
N GLU A 72 -8.56 27.78 -3.33
CA GLU A 72 -7.91 29.10 -3.27
C GLU A 72 -6.57 29.12 -4.02
N LEU A 73 -5.91 27.96 -4.15
CA LEU A 73 -4.65 27.79 -4.89
C LEU A 73 -4.85 27.41 -6.37
N GLY A 74 -6.10 27.25 -6.82
CA GLY A 74 -6.43 26.94 -8.22
C GLY A 74 -6.31 25.47 -8.63
N TYR A 75 -6.07 24.54 -7.68
CA TYR A 75 -5.89 23.12 -7.99
C TYR A 75 -7.01 22.24 -7.41
N PRO A 76 -7.55 21.28 -8.17
CA PRO A 76 -8.49 20.28 -7.65
C PRO A 76 -7.83 19.44 -6.55
N THR A 77 -8.50 19.29 -5.40
CA THR A 77 -8.02 18.46 -4.28
C THR A 77 -8.95 17.29 -4.02
N ALA A 78 -8.38 16.11 -3.83
CA ALA A 78 -9.07 14.92 -3.33
C ALA A 78 -8.56 14.60 -1.92
N ASN A 79 -9.45 14.57 -0.93
CA ASN A 79 -9.11 14.10 0.42
C ASN A 79 -9.55 12.65 0.54
N MET A 80 -8.75 11.80 1.16
CA MET A 80 -9.05 10.38 1.39
C MET A 80 -8.67 10.00 2.81
N SER A 81 -9.41 9.06 3.41
CA SER A 81 -9.03 8.47 4.69
C SER A 81 -8.04 7.33 4.47
N ILE A 82 -7.02 7.26 5.33
CA ILE A 82 -6.07 6.14 5.40
C ILE A 82 -6.27 5.29 6.66
N ALA A 83 -7.38 5.49 7.39
CA ALA A 83 -7.68 4.77 8.61
C ALA A 83 -7.76 3.26 8.35
N GLY A 84 -7.09 2.46 9.20
CA GLY A 84 -7.05 1.00 9.06
C GLY A 84 -6.04 0.47 8.03
N LEU A 85 -5.31 1.34 7.33
CA LEU A 85 -4.23 0.95 6.42
C LEU A 85 -2.88 1.02 7.13
N HIS A 86 -1.86 0.34 6.56
CA HIS A 86 -0.46 0.55 6.91
C HIS A 86 0.03 1.79 6.15
N PRO A 87 0.12 2.97 6.79
CA PRO A 87 0.47 4.17 6.07
C PRO A 87 1.96 4.14 5.69
N PRO A 88 2.32 4.61 4.48
CA PRO A 88 3.69 5.03 4.21
C PRO A 88 4.12 6.12 5.20
N LYS A 89 5.43 6.36 5.30
CA LYS A 89 5.97 7.47 6.09
C LYS A 89 5.24 8.77 5.76
N PHE A 90 4.87 9.55 6.78
CA PHE A 90 4.24 10.85 6.53
C PHE A 90 5.19 11.79 5.78
N GLY A 91 4.62 12.55 4.85
CA GLY A 91 5.37 13.38 3.91
C GLY A 91 4.60 13.66 2.62
N VAL A 92 5.28 14.29 1.67
CA VAL A 92 4.74 14.62 0.36
C VAL A 92 5.33 13.69 -0.70
N TYR A 93 4.47 13.13 -1.54
CA TYR A 93 4.83 12.17 -2.57
C TYR A 93 4.32 12.63 -3.94
N ALA A 94 5.14 12.44 -4.97
CA ALA A 94 4.65 12.48 -6.34
C ALA A 94 3.83 11.21 -6.61
N VAL A 95 2.59 11.38 -7.10
CA VAL A 95 1.64 10.28 -7.29
C VAL A 95 1.01 10.31 -8.69
N GLN A 96 0.53 9.14 -9.12
CA GLN A 96 -0.46 9.02 -10.18
C GLN A 96 -1.81 8.80 -9.53
N ILE A 97 -2.82 9.53 -10.02
CA ILE A 97 -4.19 9.48 -9.52
C ILE A 97 -5.07 8.97 -10.64
N GLU A 98 -5.90 7.97 -10.34
CA GLU A 98 -6.93 7.48 -11.25
C GLU A 98 -8.30 7.72 -10.62
N VAL A 99 -9.11 8.53 -11.29
CA VAL A 99 -10.49 8.80 -10.91
C VAL A 99 -11.38 7.90 -11.76
N MET A 100 -12.06 6.96 -11.13
CA MET A 100 -12.78 5.89 -11.83
C MET A 100 -14.13 6.34 -12.41
N ASP A 101 -14.79 7.31 -11.78
CA ASP A 101 -16.14 7.76 -12.09
C ASP A 101 -16.37 9.27 -11.83
N GLY A 102 -17.56 9.75 -12.15
CA GLY A 102 -17.95 11.15 -11.96
C GLY A 102 -17.38 12.12 -13.01
N PRO A 103 -17.62 13.44 -12.82
CA PRO A 103 -17.26 14.47 -13.80
C PRO A 103 -15.75 14.68 -13.96
N HIS A 104 -14.94 14.17 -13.02
CA HIS A 104 -13.48 14.26 -13.02
C HIS A 104 -12.79 12.95 -13.38
N LYS A 105 -13.51 12.00 -14.01
CA LYS A 105 -12.95 10.71 -14.45
C LYS A 105 -11.71 10.92 -15.34
N GLY A 106 -10.62 10.23 -15.02
CA GLY A 106 -9.37 10.35 -15.76
C GLY A 106 -8.14 9.98 -14.95
N ARG A 107 -6.97 10.10 -15.59
CA ARG A 107 -5.65 9.87 -14.98
C ARG A 107 -4.89 11.18 -14.87
N TYR A 108 -4.28 11.41 -13.71
CA TYR A 108 -3.60 12.65 -13.39
C TYR A 108 -2.26 12.38 -12.70
N HIS A 109 -1.35 13.33 -12.81
CA HIS A 109 -0.21 13.44 -11.92
C HIS A 109 -0.54 14.43 -10.81
N GLY A 110 -0.01 14.19 -9.61
CA GLY A 110 -0.25 15.08 -8.48
C GLY A 110 0.77 14.93 -7.38
N ALA A 111 0.61 15.76 -6.35
CA ALA A 111 1.31 15.64 -5.08
C ALA A 111 0.32 15.17 -4.03
N ALA A 112 0.63 14.06 -3.34
CA ALA A 112 -0.14 13.57 -2.20
C ALA A 112 0.57 13.97 -0.91
N SER A 113 -0.14 14.63 -0.01
CA SER A 113 0.31 14.87 1.36
C SER A 113 -0.27 13.79 2.27
N LEU A 114 0.59 12.93 2.81
CA LEU A 114 0.25 11.88 3.76
C LEU A 114 0.60 12.35 5.17
N GLY A 115 -0.39 12.47 6.04
CA GLY A 115 -0.18 12.90 7.41
C GLY A 115 -1.43 12.80 8.26
N ILE A 116 -1.22 12.92 9.57
CA ILE A 116 -2.31 13.07 10.53
C ILE A 116 -2.63 14.56 10.61
N ARG A 117 -3.90 14.93 10.46
CA ARG A 117 -4.34 16.27 10.85
C ARG A 117 -4.31 16.32 12.38
N PRO A 118 -3.49 17.19 13.01
CA PRO A 118 -3.63 17.42 14.44
C PRO A 118 -5.05 17.96 14.66
N MET A 119 -5.88 17.18 15.36
CA MET A 119 -7.13 17.71 15.88
C MET A 119 -6.74 18.64 17.03
N PHE A 120 -6.76 19.95 16.78
CA PHE A 120 -6.76 20.93 17.86
C PHE A 120 -8.11 20.83 18.57
N ASN A 121 -8.25 19.88 19.49
CA ASN A 121 -9.28 19.94 20.52
C ASN A 121 -8.63 20.53 21.77
N GLY A 122 -9.04 21.76 22.11
CA GLY A 122 -8.91 22.29 23.47
C GLY A 122 -9.91 21.66 24.43
#